data_AF-A0A3D5N3F3-F1
#
_entry.id   AF-A0A3D5N3F3-F1
#
_cell.length_a   1.000
_cell.length_b   1.000
_cell.length_c   1.000
_cell.angle_alpha   90.00
_cell.angle_beta   90.00
_cell.angle_gamma   90.00
#
_symmetry.space_group_name_H-M   'P 1'
#
loop_
_entity.id
_entity.type
_entity.pdbx_description
1 polymer ?
#
loop_
_entity_poly.entity_id
_entity_poly.type
_entity_poly.pdbx_seq_one_letter_code
_entity_poly.pdbx_strand_id
1 'polypeptide(L)' 'MSEVRFYFDFSSPYGYLAAERMEEFESRVGVKVIWRPFMIGAAFKQTGQSPLLEQPIRGDYFRHDMERCARAQNTPF' A
#
# COMPACT_ATOMS: atom_id res chain seq x y z
N MET A 1 22.79 7.96 7.80
CA MET A 1 21.46 7.36 8.00
C MET A 1 21.10 6.65 6.70
N SER A 2 20.72 5.37 6.76
CA SER A 2 20.28 4.63 5.56
C SER A 2 18.89 5.09 5.14
N GLU A 3 18.57 4.94 3.85
CA GLU A 3 17.31 5.41 3.26
C GLU A 3 16.48 4.25 2.72
N VAL A 4 15.16 4.37 2.83
CA VAL A 4 14.18 3.47 2.20
C VAL A 4 13.26 4.32 1.32
N ARG A 5 13.10 3.95 0.05
CA ARG A 5 12.14 4.60 -0.85
C ARG A 5 10.80 3.89 -0.73
N PHE A 6 9.77 4.62 -0.34
CA PHE A 6 8.40 4.11 -0.30
C PHE A 6 7.63 4.66 -1.50
N TYR A 7 7.33 3.79 -2.45
CA TYR A 7 6.54 4.12 -3.64
C TYR A 7 5.05 3.93 -3.34
N PHE A 8 4.26 4.98 -3.52
CA PHE A 8 2.84 4.95 -3.18
C PHE A 8 1.96 5.55 -4.27
N ASP A 9 0.73 5.05 -4.36
CA ASP A 9 -0.34 5.56 -5.22
C ASP A 9 -1.61 5.56 -4.39
N PHE A 10 -2.37 6.67 -4.38
CA PHE A 10 -3.60 6.80 -3.60
C PHE A 10 -4.71 5.83 -4.03
N SER A 11 -4.63 5.27 -5.24
CA SER A 11 -5.55 4.24 -5.71
C SER A 11 -5.28 2.85 -5.12
N SER A 12 -4.16 2.65 -4.40
CA SER A 12 -3.78 1.36 -3.82
C SER A 12 -4.33 1.19 -2.40
N PRO A 13 -5.27 0.25 -2.15
CA PRO A 13 -5.83 0.01 -0.81
C PRO A 13 -4.76 -0.43 0.20
N TYR A 14 -3.89 -1.36 -0.20
CA TYR A 14 -2.79 -1.80 0.66
C TYR A 14 -1.66 -0.78 0.76
N GLY A 15 -1.52 0.09 -0.25
CA GLY A 15 -0.61 1.24 -0.19
C GLY A 15 -1.00 2.21 0.92
N TYR A 16 -2.30 2.44 1.12
CA TYR A 16 -2.84 3.22 2.24
C TYR A 16 -2.46 2.60 3.60
N LEU A 17 -2.77 1.31 3.81
CA LEU A 17 -2.43 0.63 5.07
C LEU A 17 -0.93 0.66 5.37
N ALA A 18 -0.08 0.52 4.35
CA ALA A 18 1.37 0.62 4.52
C ALA A 18 1.80 2.06 4.86
N ALA A 19 1.22 3.07 4.19
CA ALA A 19 1.54 4.48 4.41
C ALA A 19 1.30 4.90 5.87
N GLU A 20 0.20 4.45 6.47
CA GLU A 20 -0.17 4.73 7.88
C GLU A 20 0.86 4.21 8.90
N ARG A 21 1.78 3.34 8.49
CA ARG A 21 2.81 2.74 9.37
C ARG A 21 4.22 3.26 9.09
N MET A 22 4.41 4.09 8.06
CA MET A 22 5.75 4.45 7.60
C MET A 22 6.50 5.35 8.59
N GLU A 23 5.80 6.23 9.31
CA GLU A 23 6.43 7.07 10.35
C GLU A 23 6.93 6.24 11.53
N GLU A 24 6.10 5.32 12.03
CA GLU A 24 6.48 4.37 13.08
C GLU A 24 7.67 3.51 12.62
N PHE A 25 7.62 3.01 11.37
CA PHE A 25 8.71 2.24 10.77
C PHE A 25 10.02 3.04 10.72
N GLU A 26 9.97 4.31 10.29
CA GLU A 26 11.14 5.19 10.22
C GLU A 26 11.82 5.29 11.59
N SER A 27 11.03 5.58 12.62
CA SER A 27 11.52 5.72 14.00
C SER A 27 12.05 4.41 14.59
N ARG A 28 11.33 3.30 14.39
CA ARG A 28 11.67 1.98 14.96
C ARG A 28 12.93 1.38 14.35
N VAL A 29 13.17 1.62 13.06
CA VAL A 29 14.31 1.03 12.33
C VAL A 29 15.50 2.00 12.27
N GLY A 30 15.29 3.31 12.46
CA GLY A 30 16.35 4.31 12.39
C GLY A 30 16.83 4.59 10.96
N VAL A 31 15.90 4.53 10.00
CA VAL A 31 16.14 4.89 8.58
C VAL A 31 15.50 6.24 8.28
N LYS A 32 15.68 6.75 7.06
CA LYS A 32 14.88 7.85 6.52
C LYS A 32 13.95 7.32 5.44
N VAL A 33 12.66 7.60 5.52
CA VAL A 33 11.70 7.22 4.48
C VAL A 33 11.62 8.33 3.42
N ILE A 34 11.89 7.96 2.18
CA ILE A 34 11.76 8.84 1.02
C ILE A 34 10.47 8.48 0.29
N TRP A 35 9.45 9.31 0.47
CA TRP A 35 8.16 9.17 -0.20
C TRP A 35 8.27 9.44 -1.70
N ARG A 36 7.78 8.51 -2.51
CA ARG A 36 7.80 8.60 -3.97
C ARG A 36 6.40 8.35 -4.52
N PRO A 37 5.69 9.40 -4.96
CA PRO A 37 4.46 9.22 -5.70
C PRO A 37 4.72 8.35 -6.94
N PHE A 38 3.85 7.39 -7.17
CA PHE A 38 3.91 6.45 -8.27
C PHE A 38 2.55 6.40 -8.95
N MET A 39 2.52 6.07 -10.25
CA MET A 39 1.30 5.89 -11.02
C MET A 39 1.13 4.41 -11.34
N ILE A 40 0.38 3.69 -10.50
CA ILE A 40 0.23 2.24 -10.61
C ILE A 40 -0.54 1.82 -11.86
N GLY A 41 -1.46 2.67 -12.34
CA GLY A 41 -2.20 2.43 -13.59
C GLY A 41 -1.29 2.28 -14.82
N ALA A 42 -0.19 3.04 -14.89
CA ALA A 42 0.79 2.89 -15.96
C ALA A 42 1.54 1.55 -15.88
N ALA A 43 1.84 1.10 -14.65
CA ALA A 43 2.48 -0.19 -14.41
C ALA A 43 1.57 -1.37 -14.78
N PHE A 44 0.26 -1.28 -14.51
CA PHE A 44 -0.72 -2.27 -14.94
C PHE A 44 -0.68 -2.49 -16.45
N LYS A 45 -0.69 -1.41 -17.24
CA LYS A 45 -0.59 -1.47 -18.71
C LYS A 45 0.71 -2.14 -19.17
N GLN A 46 1.83 -1.83 -18.54
CA GLN A 46 3.14 -2.39 -18.92
C GLN A 46 3.30 -3.86 -18.54
N THR A 47 2.70 -4.29 -17.43
CA THR A 47 2.84 -5.65 -16.89
C THR A 47 1.72 -6.60 -17.31
N GLY A 48 0.64 -6.08 -17.93
CA GLY A 48 -0.57 -6.85 -18.22
C GLY A 48 -1.40 -7.19 -16.98
N GLN A 49 -1.14 -6.52 -15.85
CA GLN A 49 -1.94 -6.65 -14.63
C GLN A 49 -3.16 -5.72 -14.68
N SER A 50 -4.11 -5.94 -13.77
CA SER A 50 -5.30 -5.11 -13.58
C SER A 50 -5.41 -4.60 -12.14
N PRO A 51 -6.18 -3.52 -11.90
CA PRO A 51 -6.55 -3.08 -10.56
C PRO A 51 -7.10 -4.22 -9.70
N LEU A 52 -6.80 -4.20 -8.40
CA LEU A 52 -7.19 -5.26 -7.45
C LEU A 52 -8.68 -5.62 -7.52
N LEU A 53 -9.55 -4.62 -7.60
CA LEU A 53 -10.99 -4.78 -7.66
C LEU A 53 -11.47 -5.55 -8.89
N GLU A 54 -10.67 -5.56 -9.96
CA GLU A 54 -10.98 -6.24 -11.23
C GLU A 54 -10.36 -7.64 -11.30
N GLN A 55 -9.58 -8.06 -10.30
CA GLN A 55 -8.96 -9.37 -10.26
C GLN A 55 -9.96 -10.42 -9.77
N PRO A 56 -10.25 -11.50 -10.55
CA PRO A 56 -11.17 -12.55 -10.12
C PRO A 56 -10.78 -13.15 -8.77
N ILE A 57 -11.78 -13.46 -7.93
CA ILE A 57 -11.64 -14.03 -6.57
C ILE A 57 -11.04 -13.03 -5.56
N ARG A 58 -9.94 -12.36 -5.90
CA ARG A 58 -9.25 -11.39 -5.02
C ARG A 58 -10.06 -10.11 -4.85
N GLY A 59 -10.63 -9.60 -5.93
CA GLY A 59 -11.48 -8.42 -5.92
C GLY A 59 -12.67 -8.58 -4.98
N ASP A 60 -13.36 -9.72 -5.01
CA ASP A 60 -14.52 -9.97 -4.13
C ASP A 60 -14.10 -10.06 -2.65
N TYR A 61 -12.93 -10.65 -2.37
CA TYR A 61 -12.43 -10.82 -1.02
C TYR A 61 -11.80 -9.56 -0.42
N PHE A 62 -11.41 -8.59 -1.26
CA PHE A 62 -10.56 -7.46 -0.84
C PHE A 62 -11.09 -6.70 0.37
N ARG A 63 -12.42 -6.47 0.44
CA ARG A 63 -13.03 -5.68 1.51
C ARG A 63 -12.87 -6.38 2.85
N HIS A 64 -13.11 -7.68 2.90
CA HIS A 64 -12.93 -8.48 4.11
C HIS A 64 -11.49 -8.45 4.59
N ASP A 65 -10.53 -8.51 3.66
CA ASP A 65 -9.11 -8.45 3.99
C ASP A 65 -8.71 -7.07 4.52
N MET A 66 -9.12 -6.01 3.84
CA MET A 66 -8.85 -4.63 4.25
C MET A 66 -9.41 -4.32 5.64
N GLU A 67 -10.65 -4.72 5.95
CA GLU A 67 -11.24 -4.57 7.29
C GLU A 67 -10.43 -5.31 8.37
N ARG A 68 -9.90 -6.49 8.04
CA ARG A 68 -9.09 -7.30 8.96
C ARG A 68 -7.73 -6.67 9.19
N CYS A 69 -7.06 -6.25 8.12
CA CYS A 69 -5.75 -5.61 8.19
C CYS A 69 -5.82 -4.27 8.91
N ALA A 70 -6.81 -3.43 8.59
CA ALA A 70 -7.03 -2.15 9.24
C ALA A 70 -7.25 -2.31 10.75
N ARG A 71 -8.13 -3.25 11.15
CA ARG A 71 -8.35 -3.57 12.58
C ARG A 71 -7.09 -4.10 13.26
N ALA A 72 -6.30 -4.95 12.59
CA ALA A 72 -5.05 -5.47 13.16
C ALA A 72 -3.98 -4.38 13.33
N GLN A 73 -4.05 -3.30 12.55
CA GLN A 73 -3.12 -2.17 12.56
C GLN A 73 -3.65 -0.96 13.33
N ASN A 74 -4.89 -1.01 13.83
CA ASN A 74 -5.63 0.15 14.38
C ASN A 74 -5.71 1.33 13.40
N THR A 75 -5.89 1.04 12.12
CA THR A 75 -6.02 2.03 11.04
C THR A 75 -7.50 2.21 10.67
N PRO A 76 -7.96 3.42 10.32
CA PRO A 76 -9.33 3.64 9.83
C PRO A 76 -9.63 2.87 8.53
N PHE A 77 -10.81 2.26 8.42
CA PHE A 77 -11.31 1.64 7.19
C PHE A 77 -12.84 1.52 7.19
#